data_AF-A0A7C1B016-F1
#
_entry.id   AF-A0A7C1B016-F1
#
_cell.length_a   1.000
_cell.length_b   1.000
_cell.length_c   1.000
_cell.angle_alpha   90.00
_cell.angle_beta   90.00
_cell.angle_gamma   90.00
#
_symmetry.space_group_name_H-M   'P 1'
#
loop_
_entity.id
_entity.type
_entity.pdbx_description
1 polymer ?
#
loop_
_entity_poly.entity_id
_entity_poly.type
_entity_poly.pdbx_seq_one_letter_code
_entity_poly.pdbx_strand_id
1 'polypeptide(L)' 'KAMEDSERTYLQLLATSSPQAARTVLPNSCKTEIIVYANLAEWRHIFNLRTTKAAEPSMREVMIPLQADFRERFAEIFSA' A
#
# COMPACT_ATOMS: atom_id res chain seq x y z
N LYS A 1 -2.72 17.10 -14.12
CA LYS A 1 -3.72 16.87 -15.20
C LYS A 1 -4.38 15.50 -15.07
N ALA A 2 -3.76 14.38 -15.45
CA ALA A 2 -4.44 13.07 -15.43
C ALA A 2 -5.17 12.73 -14.11
N MET A 3 -4.52 12.93 -12.96
CA MET A 3 -5.14 12.69 -11.65
C MET A 3 -6.30 13.66 -11.35
N GLU A 4 -6.10 14.96 -11.62
CA GLU A 4 -7.11 16.01 -11.41
C GLU A 4 -8.33 15.80 -12.32
N ASP A 5 -8.11 15.33 -13.54
CA ASP A 5 -9.18 15.06 -14.50
C ASP A 5 -9.98 13.80 -14.12
N SER A 6 -9.29 12.75 -13.64
CA SER A 6 -9.95 11.58 -13.04
C SER A 6 -10.77 11.96 -11.80
N GLU A 7 -10.24 12.81 -10.92
CA GLU A 7 -10.94 13.31 -9.74
C GLU A 7 -12.19 14.14 -10.13
N ARG A 8 -12.05 15.07 -11.08
CA ARG A 8 -13.18 15.86 -11.59
C ARG A 8 -14.27 14.95 -12.16
N THR A 9 -13.88 13.95 -12.94
CA THR A 9 -14.81 12.97 -13.54
C THR A 9 -15.50 12.15 -12.46
N TYR A 10 -14.77 11.70 -11.45
CA TYR A 10 -15.33 10.97 -10.31
C TYR A 10 -16.40 11.81 -9.59
N LEU A 11 -16.10 13.07 -9.27
CA LEU A 11 -17.04 13.98 -8.61
C LEU A 11 -18.31 14.25 -9.44
N GLN A 12 -18.18 14.33 -10.77
CA GLN A 12 -19.33 14.46 -11.68
C GLN A 12 -20.20 13.20 -11.68
N LEU A 13 -19.59 12.02 -11.70
CA LEU A 13 -20.32 10.73 -11.70
C LEU A 13 -21.08 10.48 -10.39
N LEU A 14 -20.60 10.99 -9.25
CA LEU A 14 -21.30 10.87 -7.97
C LEU A 14 -22.69 11.54 -7.96
N ALA A 15 -22.98 12.46 -8.89
CA ALA A 15 -24.30 13.07 -9.00
C ALA A 15 -25.38 12.11 -9.53
N THR A 16 -24.99 11.05 -10.25
CA THR A 16 -25.92 10.13 -10.94
C THR A 16 -25.62 8.65 -10.70
N SER A 17 -24.47 8.32 -10.10
CA SER A 17 -23.97 6.95 -9.89
C SER A 17 -23.60 6.70 -8.44
N SER A 18 -23.65 5.44 -8.02
CA SER A 18 -23.15 5.05 -6.70
C SER A 18 -21.62 5.22 -6.61
N PRO A 19 -21.05 5.47 -5.41
CA PRO A 19 -19.60 5.56 -5.24
C PRO A 19 -18.84 4.31 -5.75
N GLN A 20 -19.45 3.13 -5.62
CA GLN A 20 -18.89 1.86 -6.08
C GLN A 20 -18.75 1.80 -7.61
N ALA A 21 -19.69 2.40 -8.35
CA ALA A 21 -19.63 2.49 -9.80
C ALA A 21 -18.72 3.65 -10.26
N ALA A 22 -18.84 4.81 -9.61
CA ALA A 22 -18.09 6.02 -9.97
C ALA A 22 -16.57 5.84 -9.80
N ARG A 23 -16.12 5.10 -8.76
CA ARG A 23 -14.67 4.91 -8.49
C ARG A 23 -13.90 4.20 -9.61
N THR A 24 -14.58 3.62 -10.60
CA THR A 24 -13.95 2.94 -11.75
C THR A 24 -13.09 3.86 -12.62
N VAL A 25 -13.34 5.18 -12.56
CA VAL A 25 -12.53 6.20 -13.27
C VAL A 25 -11.29 6.62 -12.48
N LEU A 26 -11.19 6.26 -11.20
CA LEU A 26 -10.04 6.57 -10.37
C LEU A 26 -8.88 5.64 -10.73
N PRO A 27 -7.65 6.17 -10.82
CA PRO A 27 -6.47 5.36 -11.13
C PRO A 27 -6.04 4.51 -9.92
N ASN A 28 -5.26 3.47 -10.18
CA ASN A 28 -4.70 2.61 -9.13
C ASN A 28 -3.72 3.33 -8.18
N SER A 29 -3.25 4.53 -8.54
CA SER A 29 -2.40 5.37 -7.71
C SER A 29 -3.17 6.17 -6.66
N CYS A 30 -4.49 6.01 -6.56
CA CYS A 30 -5.30 6.65 -5.52
C CYS A 30 -4.87 6.13 -4.14
N LYS A 31 -4.59 7.05 -3.20
CA LYS A 31 -4.18 6.69 -1.85
C LYS A 31 -5.24 5.83 -1.19
N THR A 32 -4.81 4.72 -0.59
CA THR A 32 -5.65 3.85 0.23
C THR A 32 -4.92 3.49 1.52
N GLU A 33 -5.67 3.24 2.58
CA GLU A 33 -5.16 2.70 3.84
C GLU A 33 -5.67 1.28 4.02
N ILE A 34 -4.78 0.40 4.47
CA ILE A 34 -5.11 -0.98 4.79
C ILE A 34 -4.54 -1.32 6.17
N ILE A 35 -5.24 -2.21 6.87
CA ILE A 35 -4.73 -2.81 8.10
C ILE A 35 -4.34 -4.25 7.78
N VAL A 36 -3.11 -4.62 8.07
CA VAL A 36 -2.57 -5.96 7.80
C VAL A 36 -2.30 -6.65 9.12
N TYR A 37 -2.93 -7.80 9.32
CA TYR A 37 -2.69 -8.67 10.47
C TYR A 37 -1.94 -9.91 10.01
N ALA A 38 -0.81 -10.21 10.66
CA ALA A 38 -0.01 -11.40 10.43
C ALA A 38 0.79 -11.73 11.69
N ASN A 39 1.13 -13.01 11.87
CA ASN A 39 2.08 -13.41 12.91
C ASN A 39 3.51 -12.99 12.53
N LEU A 40 4.45 -13.05 13.47
CA LEU A 40 5.82 -12.56 13.25
C LEU A 40 6.60 -13.37 12.19
N ALA A 41 6.30 -14.67 12.04
CA ALA A 41 6.91 -15.51 10.99
C ALA A 41 6.45 -15.08 9.59
N GLU A 42 5.16 -14.77 9.43
CA GLU A 42 4.60 -14.25 8.19
C GLU A 42 5.11 -12.84 7.88
N TRP A 43 5.26 -11.97 8.88
CA TRP A 43 5.88 -10.66 8.68
C TRP A 43 7.31 -10.79 8.14
N ARG A 44 8.10 -11.74 8.66
CA ARG A 44 9.43 -12.03 8.11
C ARG A 44 9.36 -12.47 6.64
N HIS A 45 8.43 -13.36 6.29
CA HIS A 45 8.22 -13.77 4.91
C HIS A 45 7.82 -12.59 4.00
N ILE A 46 6.89 -11.74 4.47
CA ILE A 46 6.45 -10.54 3.76
C ILE A 46 7.64 -9.60 3.49
N PHE A 47 8.47 -9.30 4.49
CA PHE A 47 9.65 -8.45 4.28
C PHE A 47 10.61 -9.06 3.26
N ASN A 48 10.88 -10.38 3.36
CA ASN A 48 11.74 -11.08 2.40
C ASN A 48 11.27 -11.00 0.95
N LEU A 49 9.96 -10.82 0.71
CA LEU A 49 9.42 -10.59 -0.63
C LEU A 49 9.39 -9.12 -1.02
N ARG A 50 9.01 -8.24 -0.09
CA ARG A 50 8.66 -6.84 -0.38
C ARG A 50 9.81 -5.84 -0.24
N THR A 51 10.96 -6.21 0.34
CA THR A 51 12.13 -5.33 0.44
C THR A 51 13.22 -5.61 -0.59
N THR A 52 13.10 -6.70 -1.36
CA THR A 52 14.07 -7.08 -2.41
C THR A 52 14.20 -6.01 -3.50
N LYS A 53 15.33 -5.98 -4.21
CA LYS A 53 15.53 -5.06 -5.34
C LYS A 53 14.54 -5.26 -6.50
N ALA A 54 13.98 -6.46 -6.64
CA ALA A 54 13.00 -6.79 -7.68
C ALA A 54 11.57 -6.38 -7.31
N ALA A 55 11.31 -6.07 -6.03
CA ALA A 55 10.02 -5.55 -5.61
C ALA A 55 9.79 -4.15 -6.19
N GLU A 56 8.53 -3.82 -6.41
CA GLU A 56 8.11 -2.51 -6.92
C GLU A 56 8.64 -1.38 -6.01
N PRO A 57 9.18 -0.27 -6.57
CA PRO A 57 9.82 0.78 -5.78
C PRO A 57 8.96 1.40 -4.67
N SER A 58 7.71 1.78 -4.94
CA SER A 58 6.84 2.41 -3.94
C SER A 58 6.49 1.47 -2.78
N MET A 59 6.37 0.17 -3.04
CA MET A 59 6.24 -0.85 -1.99
C MET A 59 7.47 -0.88 -1.09
N ARG A 60 8.67 -0.80 -1.66
CA ARG A 60 9.92 -0.80 -0.89
C ARG A 60 10.06 0.44 0.00
N GLU A 61 9.57 1.60 -0.47
CA GLU A 61 9.57 2.85 0.30
C GLU A 61 8.81 2.72 1.63
N VAL A 62 7.73 1.93 1.66
CA VAL A 62 6.95 1.67 2.88
C VAL A 62 7.54 0.49 3.68
N MET A 63 7.96 -0.57 3.01
CA MET A 63 8.31 -1.84 3.68
C MET A 63 9.71 -1.85 4.30
N ILE A 64 10.67 -1.10 3.75
CA ILE A 64 12.03 -1.02 4.30
C ILE A 64 12.06 -0.32 5.67
N PRO A 65 11.48 0.88 5.87
CA PRO A 65 11.45 1.51 7.19
C PRO A 65 10.66 0.66 8.18
N LEU A 66 9.54 0.07 7.76
CA LEU A 66 8.77 -0.85 8.61
C LEU A 66 9.60 -2.08 9.04
N GLN A 67 10.44 -2.64 8.16
CA GLN A 67 11.35 -3.73 8.52
C GLN A 67 12.38 -3.30 9.57
N ALA A 68 12.90 -2.08 9.48
CA ALA A 68 13.82 -1.53 10.46
C ALA A 68 13.16 -1.39 11.84
N ASP A 69 11.93 -0.85 11.89
CA ASP A 69 11.15 -0.75 13.12
C ASP A 69 10.86 -2.13 13.74
N PHE A 70 10.60 -3.15 12.91
CA PHE A 70 10.41 -4.52 13.38
C PHE A 70 11.70 -5.12 13.96
N ARG A 71 12.86 -4.84 13.37
CA ARG A 71 14.16 -5.28 13.87
C ARG A 71 14.49 -4.67 15.23
N GLU A 72 14.11 -3.42 15.46
CA GLU A 72 14.26 -2.76 16.76
C GLU A 72 13.31 -3.36 17.81
N ARG A 73 12.02 -3.48 17.47
CA ARG A 73 10.98 -3.92 18.42
C ARG A 73 10.99 -5.41 18.73
N PHE A 74 11.44 -6.24 17.79
CA PHE A 74 11.41 -7.70 17.87
C PHE A 74 12.77 -8.29 17.55
N ALA A 75 13.83 -7.72 18.13
CA ALA A 75 15.22 -8.08 17.85
C ALA A 75 15.47 -9.60 17.89
N GLU A 76 14.95 -10.32 18.90
CA GLU A 76 15.14 -11.78 19.05
C GLU A 76 14.68 -12.61 17.83
N ILE A 77 13.72 -12.09 17.06
CA ILE A 77 13.12 -12.80 15.92
C ILE A 77 13.72 -12.32 14.58
N PHE A 78 14.24 -11.09 14.55
CA PHE A 78 14.71 -10.40 13.33
C PHE A 78 16.21 -10.05 13.35
N SER A 79 17.00 -10.58 14.29
CA SER A 79 18.44 -10.29 14.48
C SER A 79 19.39 -10.86 13.42
N ALA A 80 18.89 -11.37 12.29
CA ALA A 80 19.68 -11.94 11.20
C ALA A 80 19.54 -11.15 9.89
#